data_AF-A0A3M1EGJ0-F1
#
_entry.id   AF-A0A3M1EGJ0-F1
#
_cell.length_a   1.000
_cell.length_b   1.000
_cell.length_c   1.000
_cell.angle_alpha   90.00
_cell.angle_beta   90.00
_cell.angle_gamma   90.00
#
_symmetry.space_group_name_H-M   'P 1'
#
loop_
_entity.id
_entity.type
_entity.pdbx_description
1 polymer ?
#
loop_
_entity_poly.entity_id
_entity_poly.type
_entity_poly.pdbx_seq_one_letter_code
_entity_poly.pdbx_strand_id
1 'polypeptide(L)'
;MYLTKSAVLDIALVPDGTAWAVGEAGTVLHYAGETWQKIEDPTDETLHAVAFAAADDGWAVGQAGTILHYEGANWDTVNAPVSAADELFDIALVDGDGWAVGQRFNTVSHKLDGLILRLAGGTWTEVAIPRTAPLYAVSFVAADQGWAVGEEGTLLHWDGIEWTRVSIPTSTALYDVAVVGGEVWAVGDQGVRVRWNEEGAHVELTPYRVPFTGIGFAGPDAGWIIGGDSTILYYDGATWSPIGVPVVADLFGLFVTEGGEVWVTGEGGLVGRVTAEGWQFVTQPYLDADLTAIDMLDIPAGWAVGGWPLQLDAGVVFWQHGEHTWSPQQLGDAPSLFDVDVLSQDEAWAVGQDASVADPTKAGVVWRFTSGSWALAGYPDVSALFAVEAISSDDVWAAGQDGALLHFDGTKWQKTPVSENVHLYGLHFRAPDDGWAVGERFVVSGDPPRYEAVALHYDGLSWQETTIPPGPPRLLAVYALSGEDVWAVGNLGAVLHFDGEEWTVVQGQKAYNLLDLDFAGPGDGWAVGTQGTILRYLGNTWTSVASPTDATLNGVVSWPDGEAWAVGSQGTFLYHPPTVPRYVYLSLIRR
;
A
#
# COMPACT_ATOMS: atom_id res chain seq x y z
N MET A 1 -5.22 0.44 9.73
CA MET A 1 -5.35 0.90 8.33
C MET A 1 -4.79 -0.20 7.45
N TYR A 2 -5.31 -0.41 6.26
CA TYR A 2 -5.33 -1.75 5.68
C TYR A 2 -4.62 -1.82 4.32
N LEU A 3 -4.03 -2.97 3.99
CA LEU A 3 -3.21 -3.17 2.79
C LEU A 3 -4.00 -3.14 1.47
N THR A 4 -5.33 -3.28 1.52
CA THR A 4 -6.26 -3.24 0.39
C THR A 4 -7.58 -2.60 0.88
N LYS A 5 -8.66 -2.63 0.08
CA LYS A 5 -10.03 -2.38 0.55
C LYS A 5 -10.75 -3.68 0.92
N SER A 6 -10.39 -4.72 0.20
CA SER A 6 -10.94 -6.07 0.31
C SER A 6 -10.49 -6.70 1.61
N ALA A 7 -11.30 -7.57 2.20
CA ALA A 7 -10.79 -8.39 3.28
C ALA A 7 -9.60 -9.25 2.79
N VAL A 8 -8.56 -9.36 3.61
CA VAL A 8 -7.52 -10.37 3.43
C VAL A 8 -7.97 -11.58 4.26
N LEU A 9 -8.24 -12.68 3.58
CA LEU A 9 -8.92 -13.85 4.14
C LEU A 9 -7.93 -14.86 4.70
N ASP A 10 -6.72 -14.95 4.12
CA ASP A 10 -5.71 -15.90 4.56
C ASP A 10 -4.27 -15.42 4.30
N ILE A 11 -3.31 -16.04 4.99
CA ILE A 11 -1.88 -15.76 4.91
C ILE A 11 -1.04 -17.03 5.09
N ALA A 12 0.00 -17.19 4.27
CA ALA A 12 0.99 -18.25 4.39
C ALA A 12 2.39 -17.68 4.50
N LEU A 13 3.19 -18.19 5.44
CA LEU A 13 4.63 -17.93 5.46
C LEU A 13 5.37 -18.93 4.59
N VAL A 14 6.42 -18.44 3.96
CA VAL A 14 7.29 -19.20 3.08
C VAL A 14 8.57 -19.56 3.86
N PRO A 15 9.19 -20.74 3.62
CA PRO A 15 10.40 -21.16 4.33
C PRO A 15 11.60 -20.21 4.26
N ASP A 16 11.62 -19.28 3.29
CA ASP A 16 12.67 -18.27 3.15
C ASP A 16 12.44 -17.01 3.98
N GLY A 17 11.33 -16.94 4.72
CA GLY A 17 10.95 -15.79 5.55
C GLY A 17 10.08 -14.75 4.84
N THR A 18 9.68 -15.00 3.60
CA THR A 18 8.64 -14.21 2.91
C THR A 18 7.24 -14.67 3.31
N ALA A 19 6.20 -13.92 2.93
CA ALA A 19 4.81 -14.32 3.19
C ALA A 19 3.90 -13.92 2.03
N TRP A 20 2.81 -14.66 1.86
CA TRP A 20 1.78 -14.40 0.87
C TRP A 20 0.43 -14.31 1.53
N ALA A 21 -0.37 -13.32 1.15
CA ALA A 21 -1.71 -13.14 1.67
C ALA A 21 -2.72 -13.01 0.53
N VAL A 22 -3.90 -13.59 0.70
CA VAL A 22 -4.95 -13.61 -0.33
C VAL A 22 -6.29 -13.15 0.23
N GLY A 23 -7.20 -12.71 -0.64
CA GLY A 23 -8.50 -12.22 -0.17
C GLY A 23 -9.52 -11.89 -1.24
N GLU A 24 -10.48 -11.04 -0.89
CA GLU A 24 -11.61 -10.69 -1.75
C GLU A 24 -11.16 -9.96 -3.03
N ALA A 25 -11.97 -10.08 -4.08
CA ALA A 25 -11.75 -9.47 -5.38
C ALA A 25 -10.37 -9.82 -5.98
N GLY A 26 -9.94 -11.09 -5.84
CA GLY A 26 -8.67 -11.56 -6.39
C GLY A 26 -7.42 -11.01 -5.72
N THR A 27 -7.53 -10.42 -4.53
CA THR A 27 -6.39 -9.83 -3.83
C THR A 27 -5.30 -10.88 -3.62
N VAL A 28 -4.08 -10.59 -4.08
CA VAL A 28 -2.86 -11.33 -3.78
C VAL A 28 -1.77 -10.33 -3.35
N LEU A 29 -1.20 -10.52 -2.17
CA LEU A 29 -0.14 -9.70 -1.60
C LEU A 29 1.08 -10.57 -1.31
N HIS A 30 2.28 -10.04 -1.55
CA HIS A 30 3.55 -10.69 -1.27
C HIS A 30 4.42 -9.81 -0.36
N TYR A 31 4.95 -10.39 0.72
CA TYR A 31 5.84 -9.75 1.66
C TYR A 31 7.28 -10.20 1.44
N ALA A 32 8.13 -9.27 0.98
CA ALA A 32 9.54 -9.56 0.66
C ALA A 32 10.51 -9.29 1.83
N GLY A 33 10.03 -9.34 3.09
CA GLY A 33 10.85 -9.13 4.29
C GLY A 33 10.90 -7.69 4.81
N GLU A 34 10.49 -6.71 4.02
CA GLU A 34 10.41 -5.30 4.43
C GLU A 34 9.03 -4.71 4.17
N THR A 35 8.52 -4.85 2.95
CA THR A 35 7.24 -4.28 2.52
C THR A 35 6.33 -5.33 1.89
N TRP A 36 5.02 -5.07 1.96
CA TRP A 36 4.00 -5.80 1.21
C TRP A 36 3.85 -5.19 -0.19
N GLN A 37 3.71 -6.05 -1.19
CA GLN A 37 3.48 -5.68 -2.58
C GLN A 37 2.23 -6.39 -3.08
N LYS A 38 1.31 -5.66 -3.72
CA LYS A 38 0.19 -6.28 -4.43
C LYS A 38 0.71 -6.90 -5.73
N ILE A 39 0.31 -8.14 -5.99
CA ILE A 39 0.54 -8.78 -7.28
C ILE A 39 -0.65 -8.49 -8.19
N GLU A 40 -0.37 -8.09 -9.44
CA GLU A 40 -1.43 -7.76 -10.40
C GLU A 40 -2.35 -8.94 -10.67
N ASP A 41 -3.64 -8.62 -10.71
CA ASP A 41 -4.77 -9.49 -10.40
C ASP A 41 -4.77 -10.79 -11.25
N PRO A 42 -4.37 -11.94 -10.67
CA PRO A 42 -4.36 -13.21 -11.40
C PRO A 42 -5.77 -13.76 -11.66
N THR A 43 -6.78 -13.21 -10.97
CA THR A 43 -8.21 -13.50 -11.10
C THR A 43 -9.01 -12.34 -10.51
N ASP A 44 -10.31 -12.26 -10.85
CA ASP A 44 -11.27 -11.36 -10.18
C ASP A 44 -12.03 -12.07 -9.05
N GLU A 45 -11.89 -13.39 -8.93
CA GLU A 45 -12.60 -14.21 -7.94
C GLU A 45 -11.96 -14.07 -6.56
N THR A 46 -12.78 -14.06 -5.51
CA THR A 46 -12.28 -14.09 -4.11
C THR A 46 -11.45 -15.33 -3.87
N LEU A 47 -10.25 -15.14 -3.31
CA LEU A 47 -9.37 -16.21 -2.87
C LEU A 47 -9.51 -16.39 -1.35
N HIS A 48 -9.88 -17.59 -0.93
CA HIS A 48 -10.20 -17.90 0.46
C HIS A 48 -9.00 -18.41 1.26
N ALA A 49 -8.10 -19.16 0.62
CA ALA A 49 -6.93 -19.72 1.29
C ALA A 49 -5.70 -19.82 0.38
N VAL A 50 -4.53 -19.81 1.00
CA VAL A 50 -3.22 -19.92 0.35
C VAL A 50 -2.28 -20.81 1.16
N ALA A 51 -1.52 -21.67 0.47
CA ALA A 51 -0.52 -22.53 1.10
C ALA A 51 0.72 -22.65 0.22
N PHE A 52 1.89 -22.80 0.85
CA PHE A 52 3.17 -22.93 0.16
C PHE A 52 3.91 -24.20 0.60
N ALA A 53 4.38 -24.99 -0.37
CA ALA A 53 5.24 -26.16 -0.13
C ALA A 53 6.73 -25.81 -0.21
N ALA A 54 7.08 -24.81 -1.03
CA ALA A 54 8.41 -24.26 -1.18
C ALA A 54 8.31 -22.80 -1.62
N ALA A 55 9.44 -22.07 -1.66
CA ALA A 55 9.44 -20.65 -2.06
C ALA A 55 8.95 -20.40 -3.50
N ASP A 56 9.02 -21.42 -4.35
CA ASP A 56 8.61 -21.41 -5.75
C ASP A 56 7.43 -22.34 -6.05
N ASP A 57 6.73 -22.85 -5.02
CA ASP A 57 5.58 -23.75 -5.18
C ASP A 57 4.48 -23.42 -4.16
N GLY A 58 3.50 -22.64 -4.62
CA GLY A 58 2.39 -22.13 -3.82
C GLY A 58 1.03 -22.33 -4.50
N TRP A 59 -0.01 -22.54 -3.71
CA TRP A 59 -1.36 -22.81 -4.19
C TRP A 59 -2.36 -21.89 -3.49
N ALA A 60 -3.32 -21.35 -4.24
CA ALA A 60 -4.42 -20.56 -3.70
C ALA A 60 -5.75 -21.09 -4.24
N VAL A 61 -6.78 -21.08 -3.39
CA VAL A 61 -8.11 -21.60 -3.74
C VAL A 61 -9.21 -20.61 -3.36
N GLY A 62 -10.34 -20.64 -4.06
CA GLY A 62 -11.40 -19.66 -3.81
C GLY A 62 -12.73 -19.87 -4.50
N GLN A 63 -13.43 -18.75 -4.69
CA GLN A 63 -14.75 -18.65 -5.31
C GLN A 63 -14.76 -19.21 -6.74
N ALA A 64 -15.92 -19.71 -7.17
CA ALA A 64 -16.15 -20.27 -8.50
C ALA A 64 -15.24 -21.48 -8.83
N GLY A 65 -14.79 -22.19 -7.79
CA GLY A 65 -13.86 -23.31 -7.90
C GLY A 65 -12.46 -22.89 -8.36
N THR A 66 -12.08 -21.63 -8.16
CA THR A 66 -10.77 -21.13 -8.57
C THR A 66 -9.66 -21.88 -7.83
N ILE A 67 -8.67 -22.35 -8.60
CA ILE A 67 -7.40 -22.87 -8.10
C ILE A 67 -6.29 -22.20 -8.88
N LEU A 68 -5.38 -21.53 -8.18
CA LEU A 68 -4.18 -20.91 -8.73
C LEU A 68 -2.94 -21.67 -8.23
N HIS A 69 -1.92 -21.74 -9.09
CA HIS A 69 -0.62 -22.31 -8.79
C HIS A 69 0.47 -21.30 -9.10
N TYR A 70 1.39 -21.12 -8.16
CA TYR A 70 2.55 -20.27 -8.26
C TYR A 70 3.80 -21.12 -8.50
N GLU A 71 4.47 -20.88 -9.62
CA GLU A 71 5.71 -21.56 -10.02
C GLU A 71 6.91 -20.57 -10.06
N GLY A 72 7.08 -19.77 -9.00
CA GLY A 72 8.25 -18.89 -8.81
C GLY A 72 8.27 -17.60 -9.65
N ALA A 73 7.25 -17.35 -10.47
CA ALA A 73 7.13 -16.12 -11.26
C ALA A 73 5.71 -15.55 -11.21
N ASN A 74 4.73 -16.29 -11.71
CA ASN A 74 3.34 -15.86 -11.81
C ASN A 74 2.40 -16.87 -11.14
N TRP A 75 1.21 -16.39 -10.81
CA TRP A 75 0.07 -17.23 -10.43
C TRP A 75 -0.73 -17.59 -11.67
N ASP A 76 -0.86 -18.88 -11.95
CA ASP A 76 -1.59 -19.40 -13.11
C ASP A 76 -2.80 -20.23 -12.67
N THR A 77 -3.93 -20.10 -13.37
CA THR A 77 -5.12 -20.90 -13.09
C THR A 77 -4.93 -22.36 -13.51
N VAL A 78 -5.27 -23.29 -12.62
CA VAL A 78 -5.16 -24.73 -12.85
C VAL A 78 -6.54 -25.36 -13.06
N ASN A 79 -6.63 -26.26 -14.04
CA ASN A 79 -7.85 -27.04 -14.26
C ASN A 79 -8.03 -28.10 -13.17
N ALA A 80 -9.23 -28.14 -12.59
CA ALA A 80 -9.64 -29.12 -11.60
C ALA A 80 -11.09 -29.59 -11.87
N PRO A 81 -11.56 -30.70 -11.27
CA PRO A 81 -12.92 -31.20 -11.46
C PRO A 81 -13.95 -30.37 -10.66
N VAL A 82 -14.00 -29.08 -10.94
CA VAL A 82 -14.88 -28.07 -10.31
C VAL A 82 -15.62 -27.25 -11.36
N SER A 83 -16.62 -26.51 -10.92
CA SER A 83 -17.45 -25.63 -11.73
C SER A 83 -17.56 -24.26 -11.09
N ALA A 84 -18.04 -23.27 -11.84
CA ALA A 84 -18.27 -21.91 -11.34
C ALA A 84 -19.33 -21.81 -10.22
N ALA A 85 -20.03 -22.91 -9.90
CA ALA A 85 -20.95 -22.98 -8.76
C ALA A 85 -20.32 -23.60 -7.51
N ASP A 86 -19.09 -24.09 -7.61
CA ASP A 86 -18.33 -24.61 -6.48
C ASP A 86 -17.55 -23.48 -5.81
N GLU A 87 -17.17 -23.70 -4.56
CA GLU A 87 -16.37 -22.76 -3.79
C GLU A 87 -15.44 -23.56 -2.89
N LEU A 88 -14.15 -23.19 -2.90
CA LEU A 88 -13.10 -23.83 -2.10
C LEU A 88 -12.66 -22.86 -1.01
N PHE A 89 -12.74 -23.30 0.24
CA PHE A 89 -12.52 -22.44 1.40
C PHE A 89 -11.13 -22.59 2.01
N ASP A 90 -10.50 -23.76 1.89
CA ASP A 90 -9.20 -24.00 2.51
C ASP A 90 -8.35 -25.01 1.73
N ILE A 91 -7.03 -24.93 1.90
CA ILE A 91 -6.03 -25.79 1.28
C ILE A 91 -4.89 -26.15 2.24
N ALA A 92 -4.58 -27.45 2.32
CA ALA A 92 -3.42 -27.95 3.04
C ALA A 92 -2.46 -28.69 2.10
N LEU A 93 -1.15 -28.47 2.29
CA LEU A 93 -0.09 -29.16 1.55
C LEU A 93 0.69 -30.06 2.51
N VAL A 94 0.97 -31.30 2.09
CA VAL A 94 1.69 -32.29 2.91
C VAL A 94 2.43 -33.29 2.02
N ASP A 95 3.73 -33.48 2.25
CA ASP A 95 4.57 -34.46 1.54
C ASP A 95 4.50 -34.39 -0.02
N GLY A 96 4.24 -33.20 -0.57
CA GLY A 96 4.08 -32.97 -2.02
C GLY A 96 2.69 -33.29 -2.58
N ASP A 97 1.74 -33.71 -1.73
CA ASP A 97 0.32 -33.76 -2.01
C ASP A 97 -0.37 -32.47 -1.54
N GLY A 98 -1.55 -32.19 -2.08
CA GLY A 98 -2.40 -31.06 -1.67
C GLY A 98 -3.85 -31.49 -1.48
N TRP A 99 -4.55 -30.82 -0.57
CA TRP A 99 -5.94 -31.10 -0.23
C TRP A 99 -6.72 -29.81 -0.14
N ALA A 100 -7.70 -29.61 -1.02
CA ALA A 100 -8.58 -28.45 -1.00
C ALA A 100 -9.98 -28.88 -0.58
N VAL A 101 -10.61 -28.11 0.32
CA VAL A 101 -11.95 -28.40 0.83
C VAL A 101 -12.91 -27.25 0.57
N GLY A 102 -14.20 -27.57 0.46
CA GLY A 102 -15.19 -26.54 0.20
C GLY A 102 -16.60 -27.09 0.08
N GLN A 103 -17.37 -26.48 -0.83
CA GLN A 103 -18.77 -26.80 -1.06
C GLN A 103 -19.13 -26.90 -2.54
N ARG A 104 -20.21 -27.65 -2.79
CA ARG A 104 -20.81 -27.83 -4.11
C ARG A 104 -22.33 -27.85 -4.02
N PHE A 105 -23.00 -27.17 -4.96
CA PHE A 105 -24.45 -27.26 -5.08
C PHE A 105 -24.89 -28.62 -5.64
N ASN A 106 -25.59 -29.41 -4.82
CA ASN A 106 -26.19 -30.65 -5.25
C ASN A 106 -27.58 -30.40 -5.85
N THR A 107 -27.69 -30.59 -7.17
CA THR A 107 -28.91 -30.35 -7.94
C THR A 107 -30.05 -31.33 -7.63
N VAL A 108 -29.76 -32.49 -7.01
CA VAL A 108 -30.77 -33.48 -6.62
C VAL A 108 -31.33 -33.18 -5.24
N SER A 109 -30.47 -32.88 -4.26
CA SER A 109 -30.88 -32.58 -2.88
C SER A 109 -31.32 -31.12 -2.70
N HIS A 110 -30.94 -30.24 -3.64
CA HIS A 110 -31.05 -28.78 -3.56
C HIS A 110 -30.37 -28.21 -2.30
N LYS A 111 -29.25 -28.82 -1.90
CA LYS A 111 -28.43 -28.39 -0.77
C LYS A 111 -26.97 -28.21 -1.21
N LEU A 112 -26.20 -27.53 -0.37
CA LEU A 112 -24.76 -27.47 -0.48
C LEU A 112 -24.18 -28.72 0.20
N ASP A 113 -23.42 -29.49 -0.56
CA ASP A 113 -22.69 -30.66 -0.08
C ASP A 113 -21.21 -30.29 0.09
N GLY A 114 -20.49 -31.01 0.96
CA GLY A 114 -19.04 -30.83 1.11
C GLY A 114 -18.29 -31.35 -0.11
N LEU A 115 -17.18 -30.69 -0.42
CA LEU A 115 -16.28 -31.05 -1.52
C LEU A 115 -14.86 -31.23 -0.95
N ILE A 116 -14.18 -32.31 -1.36
CA ILE A 116 -12.74 -32.49 -1.13
C ILE A 116 -12.07 -32.82 -2.46
N LEU A 117 -11.03 -32.06 -2.80
CA LEU A 117 -10.13 -32.34 -3.90
C LEU A 117 -8.76 -32.75 -3.34
N ARG A 118 -8.11 -33.71 -3.99
CA ARG A 118 -6.74 -34.12 -3.72
C ARG A 118 -5.87 -33.89 -4.95
N LEU A 119 -4.78 -33.17 -4.76
CA LEU A 119 -3.66 -33.05 -5.67
C LEU A 119 -2.69 -34.21 -5.40
N ALA A 120 -2.50 -35.06 -6.40
CA ALA A 120 -1.50 -36.11 -6.37
C ALA A 120 -0.85 -36.22 -7.75
N GLY A 121 0.49 -36.17 -7.81
CA GLY A 121 1.23 -36.24 -9.07
C GLY A 121 0.87 -35.11 -10.05
N GLY A 122 0.58 -33.91 -9.53
CA GLY A 122 0.24 -32.73 -10.34
C GLY A 122 -1.19 -32.72 -10.90
N THR A 123 -2.07 -33.63 -10.48
CA THR A 123 -3.46 -33.68 -10.94
C THR A 123 -4.43 -33.62 -9.76
N TRP A 124 -5.42 -32.72 -9.86
CA TRP A 124 -6.53 -32.62 -8.92
C TRP A 124 -7.62 -33.66 -9.22
N THR A 125 -8.05 -34.38 -8.19
CA THR A 125 -9.13 -35.37 -8.26
C THR A 125 -10.09 -35.21 -7.10
N GLU A 126 -11.38 -35.41 -7.33
CA GLU A 126 -12.38 -35.39 -6.26
C GLU A 126 -12.33 -36.67 -5.42
N VAL A 127 -12.39 -36.50 -4.10
CA VAL A 127 -12.38 -37.61 -3.13
C VAL A 127 -13.75 -37.71 -2.46
N ALA A 128 -14.29 -38.92 -2.42
CA ALA A 128 -15.59 -39.17 -1.80
C ALA A 128 -15.54 -39.00 -0.28
N ILE A 129 -16.59 -38.40 0.30
CA ILE A 129 -16.72 -38.16 1.74
C ILE A 129 -18.04 -38.69 2.32
N PRO A 130 -18.06 -39.06 3.62
CA PRO A 130 -19.19 -39.74 4.26
C PRO A 130 -20.38 -38.81 4.62
N ARG A 131 -20.31 -37.50 4.34
CA ARG A 131 -21.38 -36.52 4.61
C ARG A 131 -21.43 -35.40 3.56
N THR A 132 -22.62 -34.87 3.34
CA THR A 132 -22.97 -33.82 2.37
C THR A 132 -23.24 -32.48 3.07
N ALA A 133 -22.27 -31.93 3.81
CA ALA A 133 -22.35 -30.58 4.37
C ALA A 133 -21.07 -29.81 4.03
N PRO A 134 -21.12 -28.48 3.81
CA PRO A 134 -19.95 -27.66 3.51
C PRO A 134 -18.79 -27.89 4.48
N LEU A 135 -17.57 -27.92 3.95
CA LEU A 135 -16.33 -28.00 4.71
C LEU A 135 -15.63 -26.65 4.64
N TYR A 136 -15.11 -26.16 5.76
CA TYR A 136 -14.51 -24.83 5.87
C TYR A 136 -12.99 -24.86 6.04
N ALA A 137 -12.45 -25.88 6.70
CA ALA A 137 -11.00 -26.00 6.91
C ALA A 137 -10.49 -27.44 6.86
N VAL A 138 -9.22 -27.59 6.56
CA VAL A 138 -8.50 -28.85 6.45
C VAL A 138 -7.08 -28.71 6.99
N SER A 139 -6.64 -29.69 7.78
CA SER A 139 -5.29 -29.69 8.36
C SER A 139 -4.69 -31.09 8.31
N PHE A 140 -3.41 -31.17 8.00
CA PHE A 140 -2.65 -32.41 7.88
C PHE A 140 -1.38 -32.35 8.71
N VAL A 141 -1.02 -33.48 9.33
CA VAL A 141 0.26 -33.67 10.04
C VAL A 141 1.18 -34.67 9.34
N ALA A 142 0.61 -35.50 8.48
CA ALA A 142 1.30 -36.46 7.61
C ALA A 142 0.37 -36.85 6.46
N ALA A 143 0.89 -37.37 5.35
CA ALA A 143 0.08 -37.76 4.20
C ALA A 143 -1.06 -38.77 4.51
N ASP A 144 -0.95 -39.52 5.60
CA ASP A 144 -1.95 -40.49 6.07
C ASP A 144 -2.73 -40.04 7.32
N GLN A 145 -2.58 -38.78 7.75
CA GLN A 145 -3.25 -38.24 8.94
C GLN A 145 -3.71 -36.80 8.68
N GLY A 146 -5.01 -36.65 8.41
CA GLY A 146 -5.62 -35.36 8.13
C GLY A 146 -7.01 -35.21 8.75
N TRP A 147 -7.43 -33.96 8.93
CA TRP A 147 -8.68 -33.60 9.57
C TRP A 147 -9.36 -32.49 8.78
N ALA A 148 -10.68 -32.56 8.65
CA ALA A 148 -11.48 -31.52 8.01
C ALA A 148 -12.71 -31.19 8.85
N VAL A 149 -13.07 -29.91 8.89
CA VAL A 149 -14.21 -29.41 9.67
C VAL A 149 -15.17 -28.60 8.82
N GLY A 150 -16.40 -28.42 9.31
CA GLY A 150 -17.37 -27.61 8.58
C GLY A 150 -18.74 -27.51 9.24
N GLU A 151 -19.71 -27.23 8.38
CA GLU A 151 -21.09 -26.94 8.74
C GLU A 151 -21.77 -28.12 9.48
N GLU A 152 -22.78 -27.81 10.30
CA GLU A 152 -23.53 -28.79 11.10
C GLU A 152 -22.65 -29.66 12.04
N GLY A 153 -21.60 -29.09 12.62
CA GLY A 153 -20.65 -29.77 13.51
C GLY A 153 -19.94 -30.94 12.82
N THR A 154 -19.53 -30.75 11.57
CA THR A 154 -18.81 -31.78 10.81
C THR A 154 -17.35 -31.82 11.25
N LEU A 155 -16.89 -33.01 11.63
CA LEU A 155 -15.48 -33.34 11.85
C LEU A 155 -15.19 -34.65 11.12
N LEU A 156 -14.24 -34.62 10.18
CA LEU A 156 -13.80 -35.76 9.39
C LEU A 156 -12.33 -36.07 9.71
N HIS A 157 -11.98 -37.35 9.68
CA HIS A 157 -10.63 -37.87 9.87
C HIS A 157 -10.22 -38.71 8.66
N TRP A 158 -9.06 -38.41 8.10
CA TRP A 158 -8.39 -39.16 7.05
C TRP A 158 -7.34 -40.08 7.67
N ASP A 159 -7.42 -41.37 7.33
CA ASP A 159 -6.52 -42.43 7.84
C ASP A 159 -5.50 -42.94 6.80
N GLY A 160 -5.35 -42.22 5.68
CA GLY A 160 -4.53 -42.64 4.54
C GLY A 160 -5.30 -43.44 3.48
N ILE A 161 -6.53 -43.85 3.77
CA ILE A 161 -7.35 -44.67 2.88
C ILE A 161 -8.69 -43.99 2.59
N GLU A 162 -9.42 -43.57 3.63
CA GLU A 162 -10.73 -42.95 3.49
C GLU A 162 -10.97 -41.85 4.52
N TRP A 163 -11.90 -40.95 4.19
CA TRP A 163 -12.43 -39.98 5.15
C TRP A 163 -13.54 -40.64 5.96
N THR A 164 -13.42 -40.61 7.29
CA THR A 164 -14.46 -41.09 8.21
C THR A 164 -14.96 -39.96 9.09
N ARG A 165 -16.24 -40.03 9.51
CA ARG A 165 -16.81 -39.00 10.39
C ARG A 165 -16.51 -39.30 11.85
N VAL A 166 -16.01 -38.29 12.56
CA VAL A 166 -15.88 -38.31 14.01
C VAL A 166 -17.11 -37.64 14.65
N SER A 167 -17.68 -38.30 15.67
CA SER A 167 -18.86 -37.77 16.36
C SER A 167 -18.43 -36.80 17.46
N ILE A 168 -18.97 -35.59 17.43
CA ILE A 168 -18.70 -34.54 18.43
C ILE A 168 -19.99 -34.07 19.10
N PRO A 169 -19.95 -33.61 20.37
CA PRO A 169 -21.15 -33.24 21.12
C PRO A 169 -21.64 -31.81 20.82
N THR A 170 -21.58 -31.38 19.55
CA THR A 170 -22.09 -30.10 19.06
C THR A 170 -22.56 -30.23 17.60
N SER A 171 -23.47 -29.37 17.18
CA SER A 171 -23.90 -29.21 15.79
C SER A 171 -23.56 -27.82 15.22
N THR A 172 -22.85 -27.00 16.00
CA THR A 172 -22.40 -25.67 15.58
C THR A 172 -21.38 -25.79 14.45
N ALA A 173 -21.41 -24.86 13.49
CA ALA A 173 -20.41 -24.77 12.44
C ALA A 173 -19.00 -24.63 13.02
N LEU A 174 -18.06 -25.35 12.45
CA LEU A 174 -16.64 -25.28 12.78
C LEU A 174 -15.90 -24.66 11.60
N TYR A 175 -15.19 -23.56 11.83
CA TYR A 175 -14.54 -22.75 10.80
C TYR A 175 -13.07 -23.11 10.60
N ASP A 176 -12.37 -23.55 11.64
CA ASP A 176 -10.96 -23.91 11.52
C ASP A 176 -10.56 -25.09 12.41
N VAL A 177 -9.50 -25.82 12.01
CA VAL A 177 -8.97 -27.01 12.67
C VAL A 177 -7.44 -27.03 12.68
N ALA A 178 -6.88 -27.32 13.83
CA ALA A 178 -5.44 -27.54 13.99
C ALA A 178 -5.16 -28.85 14.72
N VAL A 179 -4.05 -29.48 14.35
CA VAL A 179 -3.60 -30.74 14.96
C VAL A 179 -2.26 -30.50 15.63
N VAL A 180 -2.15 -30.85 16.91
CA VAL A 180 -0.94 -30.59 17.71
C VAL A 180 -0.76 -31.67 18.77
N GLY A 181 0.44 -32.23 18.87
CA GLY A 181 0.77 -33.22 19.92
C GLY A 181 -0.09 -34.48 19.92
N GLY A 182 -0.69 -34.85 18.79
CA GLY A 182 -1.63 -35.98 18.67
C GLY A 182 -3.07 -35.65 19.05
N GLU A 183 -3.37 -34.38 19.34
CA GLU A 183 -4.72 -33.88 19.60
C GLU A 183 -5.22 -33.04 18.43
N VAL A 184 -6.55 -32.93 18.33
CA VAL A 184 -7.22 -32.12 17.31
C VAL A 184 -8.03 -31.05 18.02
N TRP A 185 -7.84 -29.81 17.61
CA TRP A 185 -8.57 -28.66 18.09
C TRP A 185 -9.35 -28.05 16.93
N ALA A 186 -10.65 -27.83 17.12
CA ALA A 186 -11.48 -27.15 16.15
C ALA A 186 -12.26 -26.00 16.81
N VAL A 187 -12.43 -24.92 16.08
CA VAL A 187 -13.11 -23.70 16.53
C VAL A 187 -14.19 -23.30 15.56
N GLY A 188 -15.16 -22.49 15.99
CA GLY A 188 -16.21 -22.07 15.09
C GLY A 188 -17.19 -21.06 15.67
N ASP A 189 -18.41 -21.10 15.16
CA ASP A 189 -19.46 -20.13 15.49
C ASP A 189 -19.79 -20.13 17.01
N GLN A 190 -20.25 -18.99 17.50
CA GLN A 190 -20.63 -18.76 18.90
C GLN A 190 -19.51 -19.08 19.92
N GLY A 191 -18.25 -18.96 19.50
CA GLY A 191 -17.07 -19.20 20.32
C GLY A 191 -16.91 -20.67 20.73
N VAL A 192 -17.45 -21.61 19.95
CA VAL A 192 -17.31 -23.03 20.25
C VAL A 192 -15.85 -23.47 20.10
N ARG A 193 -15.39 -24.33 21.00
CA ARG A 193 -14.12 -25.03 20.88
C ARG A 193 -14.33 -26.51 21.11
N VAL A 194 -13.76 -27.32 20.23
CA VAL A 194 -13.77 -28.78 20.31
C VAL A 194 -12.34 -29.23 20.47
N ARG A 195 -12.10 -30.09 21.45
CA ARG A 195 -10.83 -30.81 21.62
C ARG A 195 -11.12 -32.30 21.47
N TRP A 196 -10.44 -32.95 20.54
CA TRP A 196 -10.50 -34.40 20.37
C TRP A 196 -9.13 -35.02 20.67
N ASN A 197 -9.16 -36.12 21.40
CA ASN A 197 -8.01 -36.94 21.74
C ASN A 197 -8.44 -38.43 21.81
N GLU A 198 -7.55 -39.30 22.30
CA GLU A 198 -7.82 -40.75 22.41
C GLU A 198 -9.03 -41.10 23.31
N GLU A 199 -9.41 -40.22 24.25
CA GLU A 199 -10.57 -40.42 25.13
C GLU A 199 -11.90 -39.99 24.48
N GLY A 200 -11.83 -39.24 23.37
CA GLY A 200 -12.96 -38.78 22.57
C GLY A 200 -13.02 -37.27 22.39
N ALA A 201 -14.13 -36.78 21.83
CA ALA A 201 -14.38 -35.36 21.61
C ALA A 201 -15.03 -34.69 22.82
N HIS A 202 -14.44 -33.57 23.25
CA HIS A 202 -14.96 -32.71 24.30
C HIS A 202 -15.22 -31.31 23.75
N VAL A 203 -16.38 -30.73 24.09
CA VAL A 203 -16.71 -29.34 23.77
C VAL A 203 -16.42 -28.48 24.99
N GLU A 204 -15.61 -27.46 24.81
CA GLU A 204 -15.34 -26.45 25.83
C GLU A 204 -16.28 -25.25 25.60
N LEU A 205 -17.09 -24.95 26.60
CA LEU A 205 -17.94 -23.76 26.56
C LEU A 205 -17.12 -22.53 26.88
N THR A 206 -17.28 -21.49 26.06
CA THR A 206 -16.58 -20.20 26.25
C THR A 206 -17.57 -19.09 26.62
N PRO A 207 -17.10 -18.03 27.29
CA PRO A 207 -17.94 -16.85 27.54
C PRO A 207 -18.14 -16.00 26.28
N TYR A 208 -17.34 -16.22 25.23
CA TYR A 208 -17.42 -15.51 23.96
C TYR A 208 -18.66 -15.95 23.17
N ARG A 209 -19.22 -15.03 22.39
CA ARG A 209 -20.41 -15.26 21.53
C ARG A 209 -20.17 -14.83 20.09
N VAL A 210 -18.90 -14.57 19.75
CA VAL A 210 -18.41 -14.23 18.42
C VAL A 210 -17.89 -15.48 17.74
N PRO A 211 -17.88 -15.55 16.40
CA PRO A 211 -17.25 -16.66 15.69
C PRO A 211 -15.74 -16.66 15.93
N PHE A 212 -15.18 -17.84 16.15
CA PHE A 212 -13.73 -18.07 16.04
C PHE A 212 -13.44 -18.58 14.64
N THR A 213 -12.59 -17.85 13.93
CA THR A 213 -12.34 -17.99 12.49
C THR A 213 -11.03 -18.70 12.20
N GLY A 214 -10.07 -18.68 13.14
CA GLY A 214 -8.78 -19.32 12.98
C GLY A 214 -8.24 -19.90 14.29
N ILE A 215 -7.49 -21.01 14.19
CA ILE A 215 -6.75 -21.66 15.27
C ILE A 215 -5.40 -22.20 14.78
N GLY A 216 -4.34 -21.94 15.54
CA GLY A 216 -2.99 -22.36 15.17
C GLY A 216 -2.11 -22.60 16.39
N PHE A 217 -1.09 -23.45 16.24
CA PHE A 217 -0.19 -23.83 17.34
C PHE A 217 1.27 -23.78 16.91
N ALA A 218 2.12 -23.26 17.79
CA ALA A 218 3.58 -23.39 17.68
C ALA A 218 4.06 -24.69 18.33
N GLY A 219 3.25 -25.26 19.21
CA GLY A 219 3.50 -26.52 19.91
C GLY A 219 2.35 -26.85 20.87
N PRO A 220 2.40 -27.99 21.58
CA PRO A 220 1.29 -28.45 22.44
C PRO A 220 0.97 -27.48 23.59
N ASP A 221 1.94 -26.63 23.98
CA ASP A 221 1.79 -25.69 25.08
C ASP A 221 1.70 -24.21 24.62
N ALA A 222 1.56 -23.96 23.32
CA ALA A 222 1.50 -22.61 22.77
C ALA A 222 0.60 -22.55 21.53
N GLY A 223 -0.57 -21.93 21.68
CA GLY A 223 -1.57 -21.83 20.62
C GLY A 223 -2.33 -20.51 20.61
N TRP A 224 -2.94 -20.18 19.47
CA TRP A 224 -3.69 -18.96 19.25
C TRP A 224 -5.05 -19.27 18.62
N ILE A 225 -6.04 -18.48 19.00
CA ILE A 225 -7.35 -18.43 18.35
C ILE A 225 -7.62 -16.99 17.97
N ILE A 226 -8.15 -16.77 16.76
CA ILE A 226 -8.65 -15.49 16.29
C ILE A 226 -10.15 -15.56 16.01
N GLY A 227 -10.80 -14.41 15.91
CA GLY A 227 -12.23 -14.34 15.63
C GLY A 227 -12.76 -12.93 15.49
N GLY A 228 -14.09 -12.84 15.46
CA GLY A 228 -14.80 -11.57 15.35
C GLY A 228 -14.58 -10.63 16.54
N ASP A 229 -14.90 -9.36 16.34
CA ASP A 229 -14.72 -8.26 17.31
C ASP A 229 -13.27 -8.18 17.85
N SER A 230 -12.28 -8.43 16.98
CA SER A 230 -10.84 -8.44 17.32
C SER A 230 -10.47 -9.40 18.45
N THR A 231 -11.16 -10.53 18.53
CA THR A 231 -10.87 -11.54 19.54
C THR A 231 -9.58 -12.27 19.19
N ILE A 232 -8.58 -12.16 20.06
CA ILE A 232 -7.39 -13.02 20.05
C ILE A 232 -7.27 -13.72 21.41
N LEU A 233 -7.13 -15.03 21.41
CA LEU A 233 -6.84 -15.84 22.60
C LEU A 233 -5.48 -16.51 22.47
N TYR A 234 -4.78 -16.66 23.59
CA TYR A 234 -3.54 -17.43 23.69
C TYR A 234 -3.69 -18.59 24.68
N TYR A 235 -3.19 -19.75 24.27
CA TYR A 235 -3.09 -20.97 25.06
C TYR A 235 -1.68 -21.16 25.60
N ASP A 236 -1.56 -21.36 26.91
CA ASP A 236 -0.28 -21.55 27.61
C ASP A 236 0.00 -23.03 28.00
N GLY A 237 -0.71 -23.98 27.36
CA GLY A 237 -0.65 -25.40 27.72
C GLY A 237 -1.62 -25.82 28.83
N ALA A 238 -2.28 -24.86 29.49
CA ALA A 238 -3.28 -25.14 30.51
C ALA A 238 -4.58 -24.39 30.27
N THR A 239 -4.51 -23.11 29.92
CA THR A 239 -5.66 -22.21 29.84
C THR A 239 -5.59 -21.29 28.63
N TRP A 240 -6.77 -20.90 28.15
CA TRP A 240 -6.93 -19.86 27.13
C TRP A 240 -7.16 -18.51 27.79
N SER A 241 -6.37 -17.51 27.41
CA SER A 241 -6.45 -16.15 27.94
C SER A 241 -6.54 -15.11 26.80
N PRO A 242 -7.36 -14.06 26.93
CA PRO A 242 -7.47 -13.05 25.89
C PRO A 242 -6.23 -12.16 25.80
N ILE A 243 -5.85 -11.82 24.58
CA ILE A 243 -4.85 -10.80 24.28
C ILE A 243 -5.57 -9.54 23.77
N GLY A 244 -5.28 -8.40 24.40
CA GLY A 244 -5.76 -7.11 23.89
C GLY A 244 -4.91 -6.65 22.71
N VAL A 245 -5.57 -6.23 21.63
CA VAL A 245 -4.92 -5.67 20.44
C VAL A 245 -5.45 -4.27 20.14
N PRO A 246 -4.63 -3.35 19.59
CA PRO A 246 -5.01 -1.97 19.32
C PRO A 246 -5.82 -1.80 18.02
N VAL A 247 -6.63 -2.79 17.65
CA VAL A 247 -7.46 -2.79 16.43
C VAL A 247 -8.88 -3.23 16.75
N VAL A 248 -9.83 -2.78 15.92
CA VAL A 248 -11.24 -3.20 15.94
C VAL A 248 -11.61 -3.60 14.51
N ALA A 249 -11.65 -4.90 14.27
CA ALA A 249 -11.87 -5.58 13.00
C ALA A 249 -12.18 -7.06 13.25
N ASP A 250 -12.93 -7.68 12.35
CA ASP A 250 -12.99 -9.15 12.30
C ASP A 250 -11.69 -9.70 11.70
N LEU A 251 -11.19 -10.78 12.29
CA LEU A 251 -9.98 -11.48 11.86
C LEU A 251 -10.36 -12.74 11.09
N PHE A 252 -9.63 -13.05 10.02
CA PHE A 252 -9.98 -14.15 9.10
C PHE A 252 -8.89 -15.21 9.02
N GLY A 253 -7.65 -14.85 8.70
CA GLY A 253 -6.52 -15.78 8.57
C GLY A 253 -5.59 -15.76 9.77
N LEU A 254 -5.04 -16.92 10.12
CA LEU A 254 -4.05 -17.10 11.18
C LEU A 254 -2.97 -18.07 10.71
N PHE A 255 -1.72 -17.62 10.74
CA PHE A 255 -0.57 -18.49 10.50
C PHE A 255 0.35 -18.50 11.72
N VAL A 256 0.76 -19.70 12.14
CA VAL A 256 1.64 -19.90 13.29
C VAL A 256 2.79 -20.82 12.89
N THR A 257 4.03 -20.37 13.10
CA THR A 257 5.23 -21.20 12.87
C THR A 257 5.60 -21.98 14.13
N GLU A 258 6.32 -23.09 13.99
CA GLU A 258 6.94 -23.80 15.13
C GLU A 258 7.88 -22.90 15.95
N GLY A 259 8.44 -21.86 15.32
CA GLY A 259 9.27 -20.84 15.99
C GLY A 259 8.47 -19.88 16.87
N GLY A 260 7.14 -19.96 16.87
CA GLY A 260 6.26 -19.05 17.61
C GLY A 260 6.00 -17.71 16.91
N GLU A 261 6.34 -17.61 15.62
CA GLU A 261 5.96 -16.46 14.81
C GLU A 261 4.48 -16.59 14.46
N VAL A 262 3.73 -15.51 14.65
CA VAL A 262 2.27 -15.48 14.47
C VAL A 262 1.91 -14.33 13.57
N TRP A 263 1.14 -14.62 12.54
CA TRP A 263 0.56 -13.64 11.62
C TRP A 263 -0.95 -13.77 11.59
N VAL A 264 -1.64 -12.65 11.46
CA VAL A 264 -3.10 -12.57 11.38
C VAL A 264 -3.52 -11.68 10.23
N THR A 265 -4.65 -11.96 9.64
CA THR A 265 -5.29 -11.11 8.64
C THR A 265 -6.73 -10.80 9.02
N GLY A 266 -7.36 -9.85 8.34
CA GLY A 266 -8.73 -9.47 8.66
C GLY A 266 -9.36 -8.47 7.72
N GLU A 267 -10.48 -7.91 8.18
CA GLU A 267 -11.27 -6.92 7.44
C GLU A 267 -10.44 -5.78 6.90
N GLY A 268 -10.90 -5.26 5.76
CA GLY A 268 -10.29 -4.14 5.07
C GLY A 268 -8.91 -4.44 4.52
N GLY A 269 -8.28 -5.60 4.75
CA GLY A 269 -6.91 -5.88 4.35
C GLY A 269 -5.91 -5.76 5.49
N LEU A 270 -6.38 -5.98 6.72
CA LEU A 270 -5.55 -6.01 7.90
C LEU A 270 -4.52 -7.12 7.76
N VAL A 271 -3.27 -6.81 8.11
CA VAL A 271 -2.25 -7.81 8.39
C VAL A 271 -1.55 -7.42 9.69
N GLY A 272 -1.42 -8.36 10.62
CA GLY A 272 -0.69 -8.18 11.87
C GLY A 272 0.28 -9.31 12.12
N ARG A 273 1.31 -9.05 12.91
CA ARG A 273 2.28 -10.05 13.36
C ARG A 273 2.72 -9.81 14.80
N VAL A 274 3.16 -10.86 15.47
CA VAL A 274 3.78 -10.76 16.79
C VAL A 274 5.28 -10.48 16.65
N THR A 275 5.77 -9.47 17.36
CA THR A 275 7.20 -9.11 17.45
C THR A 275 7.68 -9.11 18.90
N ALA A 276 8.98 -8.87 19.13
CA ALA A 276 9.53 -8.71 20.47
C ALA A 276 8.88 -7.56 21.27
N GLU A 277 8.24 -6.61 20.59
CA GLU A 277 7.56 -5.43 21.16
C GLU A 277 6.05 -5.66 21.36
N GLY A 278 5.56 -6.85 21.01
CA GLY A 278 4.14 -7.20 21.04
C GLY A 278 3.53 -7.27 19.63
N TRP A 279 2.19 -7.21 19.57
CA TRP A 279 1.43 -7.21 18.32
C TRP A 279 1.69 -5.94 17.53
N GLN A 280 2.14 -6.10 16.29
CA GLN A 280 2.35 -5.05 15.32
C GLN A 280 1.38 -5.26 14.16
N PHE A 281 0.59 -4.25 13.83
CA PHE A 281 -0.32 -4.31 12.69
C PHE A 281 0.29 -3.48 11.56
N VAL A 282 0.51 -4.10 10.41
CA VAL A 282 0.96 -3.39 9.23
C VAL A 282 -0.22 -2.62 8.68
N THR A 283 -0.06 -1.31 8.70
CA THR A 283 -1.06 -0.41 8.17
C THR A 283 -0.45 0.46 7.09
N GLN A 284 -0.33 -0.07 5.87
CA GLN A 284 -0.16 0.83 4.74
C GLN A 284 -1.51 1.52 4.50
N PRO A 285 -1.59 2.85 4.36
CA PRO A 285 -2.80 3.46 3.85
C PRO A 285 -2.91 3.12 2.38
N TYR A 286 -3.88 2.28 2.04
CA TYR A 286 -4.48 2.33 0.73
C TYR A 286 -5.23 3.67 0.61
N LEU A 287 -4.69 4.61 -0.18
CA LEU A 287 -5.39 5.82 -0.59
C LEU A 287 -5.85 5.61 -2.03
N ASP A 288 -7.16 5.62 -2.30
CA ASP A 288 -7.65 5.64 -3.69
C ASP A 288 -7.38 6.96 -4.42
N ALA A 289 -6.83 7.94 -3.72
CA ALA A 289 -6.53 9.24 -4.26
C ALA A 289 -5.14 9.24 -4.90
N ASP A 290 -5.04 9.86 -6.07
CA ASP A 290 -3.74 10.21 -6.63
C ASP A 290 -3.04 11.18 -5.68
N LEU A 291 -1.84 10.81 -5.23
CA LEU A 291 -0.95 11.71 -4.50
C LEU A 291 -0.16 12.52 -5.51
N THR A 292 -0.18 13.84 -5.34
CA THR A 292 0.34 14.82 -6.29
C THR A 292 1.70 15.36 -5.88
N ALA A 293 1.95 15.48 -4.57
CA ALA A 293 3.22 15.96 -4.05
C ALA A 293 3.54 15.33 -2.69
N ILE A 294 4.82 15.32 -2.35
CA ILE A 294 5.36 14.91 -1.06
C ILE A 294 6.45 15.90 -0.66
N ASP A 295 6.46 16.31 0.59
CA ASP A 295 7.58 17.02 1.18
C ASP A 295 7.80 16.61 2.64
N MET A 296 9.07 16.61 3.08
CA MET A 296 9.50 16.04 4.34
C MET A 296 10.65 16.81 4.98
N LEU A 297 10.61 16.91 6.31
CA LEU A 297 11.72 17.47 7.09
C LEU A 297 12.82 16.44 7.34
N ASP A 298 14.01 16.92 7.69
CA ASP A 298 15.13 16.12 8.22
C ASP A 298 14.82 15.35 9.53
N ILE A 299 13.68 15.65 10.15
CA ILE A 299 13.14 15.04 11.38
C ILE A 299 11.76 14.45 11.07
N PRO A 300 11.23 13.47 11.83
CA PRO A 300 10.31 12.43 11.34
C PRO A 300 8.86 12.90 11.09
N ALA A 301 8.65 14.00 10.37
CA ALA A 301 7.35 14.52 9.97
C ALA A 301 7.40 15.03 8.53
N GLY A 302 6.35 14.74 7.78
CA GLY A 302 6.25 15.02 6.36
C GLY A 302 4.79 14.92 5.91
N TRP A 303 4.50 15.47 4.75
CA TRP A 303 3.16 15.52 4.20
C TRP A 303 3.19 15.02 2.77
N ALA A 304 2.18 14.21 2.42
CA ALA A 304 1.85 13.92 1.04
C ALA A 304 0.42 14.41 0.81
N VAL A 305 0.19 15.09 -0.32
CA VAL A 305 -1.12 15.67 -0.66
C VAL A 305 -1.63 15.09 -1.97
N GLY A 306 -2.94 15.22 -2.21
CA GLY A 306 -3.59 14.62 -3.38
C GLY A 306 -5.08 14.91 -3.45
N GLY A 307 -5.80 14.32 -4.40
CA GLY A 307 -7.27 14.48 -4.44
C GLY A 307 -8.00 14.28 -5.76
N TRP A 308 -7.41 13.62 -6.75
CA TRP A 308 -8.11 13.23 -8.00
C TRP A 308 -8.27 11.69 -8.05
N PRO A 309 -9.39 11.11 -8.54
CA PRO A 309 -10.59 11.72 -9.15
C PRO A 309 -11.78 11.96 -8.20
N LEU A 310 -11.62 11.83 -6.88
CA LEU A 310 -12.77 11.67 -5.99
C LEU A 310 -13.42 13.00 -5.56
N GLN A 311 -14.74 13.11 -5.80
CA GLN A 311 -15.67 13.96 -5.02
C GLN A 311 -15.95 13.39 -3.61
N LEU A 312 -15.15 12.42 -3.16
CA LEU A 312 -15.18 11.85 -1.82
C LEU A 312 -13.76 12.00 -1.26
N ASP A 313 -13.62 12.90 -0.28
CA ASP A 313 -12.51 12.92 0.68
C ASP A 313 -11.12 13.28 0.12
N ALA A 314 -10.87 14.56 -0.21
CA ALA A 314 -9.50 15.07 -0.36
C ALA A 314 -8.87 15.41 1.01
N GLY A 315 -7.55 15.43 1.22
CA GLY A 315 -6.43 15.42 0.28
C GLY A 315 -5.10 15.65 1.01
N VAL A 316 -4.98 15.14 2.24
CA VAL A 316 -3.78 15.31 3.07
C VAL A 316 -3.47 13.99 3.77
N VAL A 317 -2.24 13.52 3.63
CA VAL A 317 -1.72 12.35 4.30
C VAL A 317 -0.54 12.80 5.16
N PHE A 318 -0.67 12.64 6.46
CA PHE A 318 0.33 12.98 7.45
C PHE A 318 1.27 11.79 7.69
N TRP A 319 2.57 12.02 7.58
CA TRP A 319 3.59 11.08 8.01
C TRP A 319 4.15 11.48 9.38
N GLN A 320 4.26 10.50 10.27
CA GLN A 320 5.00 10.61 11.53
C GLN A 320 5.91 9.38 11.67
N HIS A 321 7.23 9.55 11.67
CA HIS A 321 8.13 8.41 11.78
C HIS A 321 8.33 7.90 13.21
N GLY A 322 8.31 6.57 13.26
CA GLY A 322 8.44 5.62 14.37
C GLY A 322 7.99 4.22 13.91
N GLU A 323 7.06 4.17 12.94
CA GLU A 323 6.41 2.94 12.47
C GLU A 323 6.23 2.84 10.93
N HIS A 324 6.80 3.75 10.12
CA HIS A 324 6.55 3.81 8.66
C HIS A 324 5.05 3.92 8.30
N THR A 325 4.27 4.57 9.17
CA THR A 325 2.82 4.69 9.03
C THR A 325 2.43 6.08 8.55
N TRP A 326 1.54 6.11 7.57
CA TRP A 326 0.93 7.31 7.01
C TRP A 326 -0.53 7.36 7.50
N SER A 327 -0.99 8.53 7.93
CA SER A 327 -2.34 8.72 8.50
C SER A 327 -3.11 9.79 7.73
N PRO A 328 -4.34 9.49 7.26
CA PRO A 328 -5.13 10.46 6.50
C PRO A 328 -5.62 11.57 7.42
N GLN A 329 -5.54 12.81 6.95
CA GLN A 329 -6.19 13.97 7.55
C GLN A 329 -7.22 14.55 6.59
N GLN A 330 -8.41 14.82 7.11
CA GLN A 330 -9.48 15.42 6.33
C GLN A 330 -9.35 16.94 6.33
N LEU A 331 -9.39 17.53 5.14
CA LEU A 331 -9.62 18.96 4.96
C LEU A 331 -11.12 19.20 4.78
N GLY A 332 -11.63 20.29 5.35
CA GLY A 332 -13.00 20.75 5.06
C GLY A 332 -13.14 21.10 3.56
N ASP A 333 -14.32 20.82 2.98
CA ASP A 333 -14.69 21.11 1.58
C ASP A 333 -13.84 20.42 0.48
N ALA A 334 -12.93 19.50 0.85
CA ALA A 334 -12.24 18.53 -0.02
C ALA A 334 -11.65 19.09 -1.35
N PRO A 335 -10.68 20.02 -1.31
CA PRO A 335 -10.01 20.54 -2.50
C PRO A 335 -9.04 19.53 -3.13
N SER A 336 -8.81 19.59 -4.44
CA SER A 336 -7.69 18.89 -5.07
C SER A 336 -6.40 19.65 -4.77
N LEU A 337 -5.53 19.10 -3.94
CA LEU A 337 -4.22 19.67 -3.65
C LEU A 337 -3.18 19.19 -4.67
N PHE A 338 -2.30 20.08 -5.08
CA PHE A 338 -1.28 19.84 -6.10
C PHE A 338 0.14 19.91 -5.56
N ASP A 339 0.36 20.66 -4.48
CA ASP A 339 1.68 20.79 -3.87
C ASP A 339 1.62 21.07 -2.37
N VAL A 340 2.69 20.71 -1.66
CA VAL A 340 2.86 20.90 -0.22
C VAL A 340 4.32 21.20 0.10
N ASP A 341 4.54 22.15 1.00
CA ASP A 341 5.87 22.49 1.51
C ASP A 341 5.86 22.58 3.04
N VAL A 342 6.87 21.99 3.67
CA VAL A 342 6.96 21.73 5.09
C VAL A 342 8.07 22.56 5.71
N LEU A 343 7.67 23.64 6.38
CA LEU A 343 8.61 24.53 7.07
C LEU A 343 9.12 23.95 8.40
N SER A 344 8.23 23.26 9.14
CA SER A 344 8.57 22.65 10.43
C SER A 344 7.54 21.60 10.85
N GLN A 345 7.80 20.87 11.95
CA GLN A 345 6.88 19.85 12.46
C GLN A 345 5.47 20.41 12.78
N ASP A 346 5.38 21.71 13.04
CA ASP A 346 4.14 22.39 13.42
C ASP A 346 3.63 23.33 12.33
N GLU A 347 4.29 23.40 11.17
CA GLU A 347 3.95 24.34 10.11
C GLU A 347 4.24 23.81 8.70
N ALA A 348 3.20 23.84 7.86
CA ALA A 348 3.27 23.48 6.44
C ALA A 348 2.24 24.28 5.64
N TRP A 349 2.46 24.38 4.34
CA TRP A 349 1.57 25.05 3.39
C TRP A 349 1.20 24.09 2.26
N ALA A 350 -0.05 24.11 1.83
CA ALA A 350 -0.51 23.32 0.70
C ALA A 350 -1.38 24.16 -0.22
N VAL A 351 -1.27 23.90 -1.53
CA VAL A 351 -2.01 24.65 -2.55
C VAL A 351 -2.69 23.74 -3.54
N GLY A 352 -3.74 24.25 -4.18
CA GLY A 352 -4.46 23.46 -5.17
C GLY A 352 -5.63 24.20 -5.81
N GLN A 353 -6.67 23.43 -6.12
CA GLN A 353 -7.93 23.90 -6.68
C GLN A 353 -9.12 23.34 -5.91
N ASP A 354 -10.05 24.22 -5.55
CA ASP A 354 -11.34 23.87 -4.96
C ASP A 354 -12.44 23.95 -6.02
N ALA A 355 -12.86 22.80 -6.54
CA ALA A 355 -13.90 22.74 -7.57
C ALA A 355 -15.31 23.07 -7.05
N SER A 356 -15.49 23.24 -5.73
CA SER A 356 -16.79 23.56 -5.13
C SER A 356 -17.16 25.04 -5.23
N VAL A 357 -16.18 25.92 -5.49
CA VAL A 357 -16.44 27.37 -5.59
C VAL A 357 -17.30 27.71 -6.80
N ALA A 358 -18.18 28.71 -6.65
CA ALA A 358 -19.12 29.08 -7.70
C ALA A 358 -18.47 29.69 -8.95
N ASP A 359 -17.31 30.34 -8.79
CA ASP A 359 -16.55 30.93 -9.89
C ASP A 359 -15.25 30.13 -10.10
N PRO A 360 -15.17 29.27 -11.13
CA PRO A 360 -14.00 28.42 -11.36
C PRO A 360 -12.74 29.22 -11.72
N THR A 361 -12.87 30.50 -12.07
CA THR A 361 -11.71 31.39 -12.31
C THR A 361 -11.06 31.87 -11.01
N LYS A 362 -11.67 31.56 -9.86
CA LYS A 362 -11.24 31.92 -8.50
C LYS A 362 -11.14 30.69 -7.59
N ALA A 363 -10.87 29.53 -8.18
CA ALA A 363 -10.84 28.24 -7.51
C ALA A 363 -9.49 27.89 -6.89
N GLY A 364 -8.44 28.70 -7.11
CA GLY A 364 -7.15 28.52 -6.45
C GLY A 364 -7.29 28.63 -4.93
N VAL A 365 -6.78 27.65 -4.21
CA VAL A 365 -6.93 27.54 -2.76
C VAL A 365 -5.59 27.35 -2.07
N VAL A 366 -5.46 27.94 -0.88
CA VAL A 366 -4.29 27.81 -0.01
C VAL A 366 -4.72 27.33 1.36
N TRP A 367 -4.03 26.32 1.87
CA TRP A 367 -4.18 25.75 3.20
C TRP A 367 -2.89 25.93 3.99
N ARG A 368 -3.03 26.15 5.30
CA ARG A 368 -1.90 26.26 6.23
C ARG A 368 -2.12 25.31 7.40
N PHE A 369 -1.12 24.49 7.67
CA PHE A 369 -1.03 23.72 8.90
C PHE A 369 -0.38 24.57 9.97
N THR A 370 -1.02 24.67 11.14
CA THR A 370 -0.40 25.25 12.33
C THR A 370 -0.78 24.46 13.56
N SER A 371 0.20 24.09 14.39
CA SER A 371 -0.02 23.54 15.73
C SER A 371 -1.03 22.38 15.78
N GLY A 372 -0.92 21.42 14.85
CA GLY A 372 -1.72 20.19 14.84
C GLY A 372 -3.00 20.23 14.01
N SER A 373 -3.30 21.31 13.28
CA SER A 373 -4.48 21.36 12.41
C SER A 373 -4.25 22.15 11.12
N TRP A 374 -4.84 21.67 10.03
CA TRP A 374 -4.98 22.41 8.78
C TRP A 374 -6.15 23.38 8.83
N ALA A 375 -5.94 24.59 8.30
CA ALA A 375 -6.97 25.59 8.12
C ALA A 375 -6.85 26.25 6.75
N LEU A 376 -7.99 26.63 6.18
CA LEU A 376 -8.05 27.43 4.96
C LEU A 376 -7.35 28.79 5.20
N ALA A 377 -6.29 29.05 4.45
CA ALA A 377 -5.54 30.30 4.50
C ALA A 377 -6.10 31.35 3.51
N GLY A 378 -6.80 30.92 2.46
CA GLY A 378 -7.60 31.79 1.61
C GLY A 378 -7.79 31.29 0.18
N TYR A 379 -8.54 32.08 -0.60
CA TYR A 379 -8.69 31.93 -2.05
C TYR A 379 -8.05 33.14 -2.73
N PRO A 380 -6.79 33.02 -3.19
CA PRO A 380 -6.23 34.02 -4.09
C PRO A 380 -7.07 34.08 -5.37
N ASP A 381 -7.20 35.27 -5.97
CA ASP A 381 -8.06 35.52 -7.13
C ASP A 381 -7.46 34.91 -8.43
N VAL A 382 -7.34 33.57 -8.46
CA VAL A 382 -6.71 32.73 -9.50
C VAL A 382 -7.45 31.40 -9.67
N SER A 383 -7.27 30.73 -10.80
CA SER A 383 -8.01 29.51 -11.17
C SER A 383 -7.49 28.23 -10.51
N ALA A 384 -6.17 28.07 -10.40
CA ALA A 384 -5.50 26.95 -9.73
C ALA A 384 -4.07 27.34 -9.35
N LEU A 385 -3.56 26.75 -8.26
CA LEU A 385 -2.18 26.87 -7.80
C LEU A 385 -1.51 25.50 -7.84
N PHE A 386 -0.39 25.37 -8.53
CA PHE A 386 0.30 24.11 -8.79
C PHE A 386 1.57 23.91 -7.97
N ALA A 387 2.17 24.98 -7.43
CA ALA A 387 3.36 24.89 -6.60
C ALA A 387 3.32 25.89 -5.45
N VAL A 388 3.92 25.54 -4.31
CA VAL A 388 4.08 26.39 -3.13
C VAL A 388 5.45 26.19 -2.51
N GLU A 389 6.04 27.29 -2.04
CA GLU A 389 7.33 27.25 -1.35
C GLU A 389 7.31 28.27 -0.20
N ALA A 390 7.53 27.81 1.02
CA ALA A 390 7.59 28.63 2.23
C ALA A 390 9.04 28.84 2.66
N ILE A 391 9.54 30.04 2.41
CA ILE A 391 10.87 30.47 2.87
C ILE A 391 10.85 30.70 4.39
N SER A 392 9.72 31.19 4.90
CA SER A 392 9.42 31.32 6.32
C SER A 392 7.91 31.39 6.57
N SER A 393 7.48 31.39 7.83
CA SER A 393 6.07 31.50 8.23
C SER A 393 5.34 32.74 7.67
N ASP A 394 6.10 33.78 7.31
CA ASP A 394 5.62 35.07 6.81
C ASP A 394 6.16 35.41 5.41
N ASP A 395 6.81 34.46 4.73
CA ASP A 395 7.37 34.64 3.38
C ASP A 395 7.13 33.36 2.58
N VAL A 396 6.04 33.36 1.81
CA VAL A 396 5.58 32.17 1.06
C VAL A 396 5.25 32.58 -0.36
N TRP A 397 5.68 31.76 -1.31
CA TRP A 397 5.38 31.93 -2.72
C TRP A 397 4.49 30.81 -3.21
N ALA A 398 3.59 31.13 -4.15
CA ALA A 398 2.77 30.15 -4.82
C ALA A 398 2.67 30.46 -6.31
N ALA A 399 2.72 29.43 -7.14
CA ALA A 399 2.67 29.55 -8.59
C ALA A 399 1.54 28.70 -9.18
N GLY A 400 1.02 29.09 -10.34
CA GLY A 400 -0.09 28.36 -10.95
C GLY A 400 -0.55 28.86 -12.31
N GLN A 401 -1.84 28.69 -12.58
CA GLN A 401 -2.44 28.98 -13.87
C GLN A 401 -2.63 30.50 -14.12
N ASP A 402 -2.64 30.90 -15.39
CA ASP A 402 -2.94 32.26 -15.86
C ASP A 402 -2.08 33.39 -15.24
N GLY A 403 -0.77 33.14 -15.17
CA GLY A 403 0.24 34.04 -14.62
C GLY A 403 0.11 34.20 -13.11
N ALA A 404 -0.50 33.23 -12.42
CA ALA A 404 -0.50 33.18 -10.97
C ALA A 404 0.93 32.98 -10.49
N LEU A 405 1.52 34.06 -10.02
CA LEU A 405 2.71 34.05 -9.19
C LEU A 405 2.40 34.98 -8.02
N LEU A 406 2.26 34.40 -6.84
CA LEU A 406 1.73 35.06 -5.66
C LEU A 406 2.78 35.06 -4.56
N HIS A 407 2.85 36.17 -3.82
CA HIS A 407 3.72 36.33 -2.66
C HIS A 407 2.89 36.66 -1.42
N PHE A 408 3.11 35.92 -0.34
CA PHE A 408 2.54 36.15 0.96
C PHE A 408 3.54 36.90 1.84
N ASP A 409 3.17 38.10 2.30
CA ASP A 409 4.02 39.00 3.08
C ASP A 409 3.85 38.87 4.61
N GLY A 410 3.31 37.74 5.07
CA GLY A 410 2.89 37.52 6.46
C GLY A 410 1.48 38.03 6.76
N THR A 411 0.90 38.84 5.87
CA THR A 411 -0.45 39.42 6.09
C THR A 411 -1.42 39.14 4.96
N LYS A 412 -0.96 39.10 3.72
CA LYS A 412 -1.82 38.91 2.54
C LYS A 412 -1.05 38.34 1.37
N TRP A 413 -1.80 37.69 0.47
CA TRP A 413 -1.31 37.28 -0.84
C TRP A 413 -1.37 38.44 -1.83
N GLN A 414 -0.29 38.64 -2.58
CA GLN A 414 -0.19 39.64 -3.64
C GLN A 414 0.26 39.00 -4.94
N LYS A 415 -0.43 39.33 -6.05
CA LYS A 415 -0.02 38.87 -7.37
C LYS A 415 1.21 39.65 -7.84
N THR A 416 2.26 38.94 -8.15
CA THR A 416 3.51 39.46 -8.72
C THR A 416 3.37 39.48 -10.24
N PRO A 417 3.62 40.63 -10.90
CA PRO A 417 3.53 40.72 -12.36
C PRO A 417 4.54 39.80 -13.05
N VAL A 418 4.04 38.97 -13.97
CA VAL A 418 4.82 38.18 -14.93
C VAL A 418 4.19 38.29 -16.32
N SER A 419 4.86 37.76 -17.35
CA SER A 419 4.34 37.74 -18.72
C SER A 419 2.93 37.15 -18.80
N GLU A 420 2.05 37.77 -19.60
CA GLU A 420 0.69 37.25 -19.84
C GLU A 420 0.72 35.90 -20.58
N ASN A 421 -0.24 35.01 -20.27
CA ASN A 421 -0.38 33.65 -20.84
C ASN A 421 0.70 32.64 -20.45
N VAL A 422 1.29 32.78 -19.27
CA VAL A 422 2.20 31.81 -18.66
C VAL A 422 1.46 30.97 -17.62
N HIS A 423 1.63 29.65 -17.66
CA HIS A 423 1.22 28.72 -16.60
C HIS A 423 2.49 28.21 -15.93
N LEU A 424 2.60 28.35 -14.62
CA LEU A 424 3.77 27.91 -13.85
C LEU A 424 3.41 26.65 -13.06
N TYR A 425 4.24 25.62 -13.16
CA TYR A 425 4.01 24.30 -12.56
C TYR A 425 5.00 23.98 -11.44
N GLY A 426 6.23 24.47 -11.54
CA GLY A 426 7.27 24.24 -10.54
C GLY A 426 7.81 25.55 -9.99
N LEU A 427 8.17 25.53 -8.71
CA LEU A 427 8.73 26.64 -7.96
C LEU A 427 9.79 26.08 -7.01
N HIS A 428 10.91 26.77 -6.84
CA HIS A 428 11.90 26.40 -5.82
C HIS A 428 12.65 27.65 -5.37
N PHE A 429 12.76 27.85 -4.06
CA PHE A 429 13.57 28.92 -3.48
C PHE A 429 14.73 28.34 -2.69
N ARG A 430 15.90 28.91 -2.92
CA ARG A 430 17.10 28.53 -2.18
C ARG A 430 17.44 29.53 -1.07
N ALA A 431 16.97 30.76 -1.25
CA ALA A 431 17.09 31.88 -0.32
C ALA A 431 15.96 32.88 -0.60
N PRO A 432 15.66 33.81 0.33
CA PRO A 432 14.62 34.83 0.11
C PRO A 432 14.81 35.69 -1.15
N ASP A 433 16.03 35.74 -1.69
CA ASP A 433 16.44 36.55 -2.83
C ASP A 433 16.92 35.73 -4.05
N ASP A 434 16.74 34.41 -4.03
CA ASP A 434 17.14 33.51 -5.13
C ASP A 434 16.11 32.39 -5.30
N GLY A 435 15.23 32.57 -6.30
CA GLY A 435 14.11 31.67 -6.56
C GLY A 435 13.92 31.41 -8.05
N TRP A 436 13.42 30.23 -8.38
CA TRP A 436 13.20 29.80 -9.75
C TRP A 436 11.78 29.28 -9.95
N ALA A 437 11.19 29.58 -11.09
CA ALA A 437 9.87 29.08 -11.47
C ALA A 437 9.88 28.60 -12.92
N VAL A 438 9.21 27.49 -13.19
CA VAL A 438 9.16 26.91 -14.54
C VAL A 438 7.74 26.56 -14.97
N GLY A 439 7.51 26.53 -16.27
CA GLY A 439 6.21 26.21 -16.82
C GLY A 439 6.12 26.26 -18.33
N GLU A 440 4.98 26.72 -18.83
CA GLU A 440 4.71 26.90 -20.26
C GLU A 440 4.03 28.22 -20.58
N ARG A 441 4.13 28.61 -21.85
CA ARG A 441 3.41 29.76 -22.42
C ARG A 441 2.75 29.37 -23.73
N PHE A 442 1.49 29.80 -23.89
CA PHE A 442 0.78 29.65 -25.15
C PHE A 442 1.07 30.84 -26.08
N VAL A 443 1.69 30.57 -27.23
CA VAL A 443 2.09 31.59 -28.20
C VAL A 443 1.13 31.59 -29.39
N VAL A 444 0.20 32.56 -29.37
CA VAL A 444 -0.82 32.75 -30.42
C VAL A 444 -0.23 33.24 -31.75
N SER A 445 0.88 33.99 -31.70
CA SER A 445 1.52 34.57 -32.89
C SER A 445 2.35 33.58 -33.71
N GLY A 446 2.55 32.36 -33.21
CA GLY A 446 3.15 31.27 -33.99
C GLY A 446 2.16 30.74 -35.02
N ASP A 447 2.63 30.41 -36.23
CA ASP A 447 1.88 29.66 -37.23
C ASP A 447 2.56 28.31 -37.46
N PRO A 448 2.03 27.18 -36.94
CA PRO A 448 0.85 27.08 -36.08
C PRO A 448 1.10 27.60 -34.64
N PRO A 449 0.04 27.94 -33.88
CA PRO A 449 0.15 28.24 -32.45
C PRO A 449 0.81 27.09 -31.71
N ARG A 450 1.64 27.40 -30.71
CA ARG A 450 2.43 26.41 -29.99
C ARG A 450 2.58 26.77 -28.52
N TYR A 451 2.96 25.77 -27.74
CA TYR A 451 3.43 25.94 -26.37
C TYR A 451 4.96 26.02 -26.36
N GLU A 452 5.49 26.90 -25.52
CA GLU A 452 6.92 27.07 -25.28
C GLU A 452 7.18 26.98 -23.78
N ALA A 453 8.24 26.28 -23.39
CA ALA A 453 8.69 26.26 -22.00
C ALA A 453 9.08 27.67 -21.53
N VAL A 454 8.86 27.94 -20.25
CA VAL A 454 9.23 29.19 -19.56
C VAL A 454 10.04 28.85 -18.33
N ALA A 455 11.11 29.62 -18.07
CA ALA A 455 11.84 29.62 -16.81
C ALA A 455 12.06 31.06 -16.37
N LEU A 456 11.70 31.35 -15.13
CA LEU A 456 11.84 32.65 -14.48
C LEU A 456 12.84 32.53 -13.33
N HIS A 457 13.68 33.55 -13.16
CA HIS A 457 14.60 33.71 -12.04
C HIS A 457 14.24 34.95 -11.23
N TYR A 458 14.21 34.82 -9.91
CA TYR A 458 13.99 35.89 -8.96
C TYR A 458 15.32 36.31 -8.34
N ASP A 459 15.65 37.59 -8.45
CA ASP A 459 16.90 38.19 -7.98
C ASP A 459 16.75 38.95 -6.64
N GLY A 460 15.67 38.69 -5.91
CA GLY A 460 15.31 39.44 -4.69
C GLY A 460 14.59 40.76 -4.95
N LEU A 461 14.44 41.18 -6.21
CA LEU A 461 13.72 42.39 -6.59
C LEU A 461 12.59 42.10 -7.56
N SER A 462 12.84 41.27 -8.59
CA SER A 462 11.88 41.00 -9.65
C SER A 462 12.11 39.65 -10.32
N TRP A 463 11.03 39.07 -10.85
CA TRP A 463 11.10 37.88 -11.68
C TRP A 463 11.48 38.25 -13.11
N GLN A 464 12.49 37.57 -13.65
CA GLN A 464 13.01 37.78 -14.99
C GLN A 464 13.00 36.48 -15.77
N GLU A 465 12.58 36.52 -17.03
CA GLU A 465 12.57 35.35 -17.90
C GLU A 465 13.98 35.02 -18.41
N THR A 466 14.36 33.75 -18.30
CA THR A 466 15.61 33.21 -18.83
C THR A 466 15.37 32.54 -20.19
N THR A 467 16.40 32.48 -21.02
CA THR A 467 16.28 31.88 -22.36
C THR A 467 16.44 30.37 -22.27
N ILE A 468 15.40 29.63 -22.65
CA ILE A 468 15.43 28.17 -22.76
C ILE A 468 15.72 27.76 -24.21
N PRO A 469 16.58 26.75 -24.46
CA PRO A 469 16.80 26.21 -25.80
C PRO A 469 15.52 25.59 -26.39
N PRO A 470 15.32 25.63 -27.73
CA PRO A 470 14.18 24.96 -28.36
C PRO A 470 14.12 23.48 -28.01
N GLY A 471 12.96 22.98 -27.60
CA GLY A 471 12.82 21.56 -27.25
C GLY A 471 11.48 21.25 -26.58
N PRO A 472 11.43 21.17 -25.23
CA PRO A 472 10.21 20.80 -24.53
C PRO A 472 9.17 21.93 -24.59
N PRO A 473 7.88 21.60 -24.80
CA PRO A 473 6.82 22.58 -24.74
C PRO A 473 6.48 23.01 -23.31
N ARG A 474 6.85 22.20 -22.30
CA ARG A 474 6.46 22.36 -20.90
C ARG A 474 7.52 21.80 -19.95
N LEU A 475 7.87 22.58 -18.94
CA LEU A 475 8.61 22.16 -17.75
C LEU A 475 7.65 22.04 -16.58
N LEU A 476 7.85 21.05 -15.72
CA LEU A 476 6.92 20.67 -14.65
C LEU A 476 7.50 20.89 -13.26
N ALA A 477 8.80 20.65 -13.07
CA ALA A 477 9.48 20.88 -11.79
C ALA A 477 10.87 21.49 -12.01
N VAL A 478 11.35 22.21 -11.00
CA VAL A 478 12.64 22.89 -10.97
C VAL A 478 13.26 22.74 -9.60
N TYR A 479 14.58 22.55 -9.56
CA TYR A 479 15.35 22.47 -8.32
C TYR A 479 16.63 23.28 -8.46
N ALA A 480 16.91 24.18 -7.50
CA ALA A 480 18.09 25.04 -7.54
C ALA A 480 19.12 24.61 -6.49
N LEU A 481 20.17 23.92 -6.93
CA LEU A 481 21.37 23.66 -6.10
C LEU A 481 22.16 24.95 -5.86
N SER A 482 22.10 25.90 -6.81
CA SER A 482 22.53 27.29 -6.69
C SER A 482 21.90 28.20 -7.74
N GLY A 483 22.04 29.52 -7.60
CA GLY A 483 21.72 30.46 -8.66
C GLY A 483 22.51 30.23 -9.97
N GLU A 484 23.56 29.40 -9.94
CA GLU A 484 24.38 28.98 -11.08
C GLU A 484 24.29 27.46 -11.37
N ASP A 485 23.42 26.72 -10.67
CA ASP A 485 23.27 25.27 -10.82
C ASP A 485 21.82 24.91 -10.57
N VAL A 486 21.04 24.89 -11.65
CA VAL A 486 19.58 24.69 -11.59
C VAL A 486 19.17 23.62 -12.56
N TRP A 487 18.30 22.73 -12.10
CA TRP A 487 17.79 21.62 -12.88
C TRP A 487 16.30 21.76 -13.08
N ALA A 488 15.82 21.40 -14.27
CA ALA A 488 14.40 21.39 -14.56
C ALA A 488 14.03 20.14 -15.36
N VAL A 489 12.84 19.59 -15.08
CA VAL A 489 12.31 18.42 -15.80
C VAL A 489 10.94 18.71 -16.38
N GLY A 490 10.51 17.91 -17.35
CA GLY A 490 9.16 18.07 -17.89
C GLY A 490 8.78 17.05 -18.97
N ASN A 491 7.91 17.50 -19.86
CA ASN A 491 7.31 16.65 -20.89
C ASN A 491 8.37 16.01 -21.80
N LEU A 492 8.03 14.83 -22.33
CA LEU A 492 8.92 14.06 -23.21
C LEU A 492 10.27 13.76 -22.52
N GLY A 493 10.25 13.45 -21.23
CA GLY A 493 11.43 13.10 -20.45
C GLY A 493 12.56 14.12 -20.50
N ALA A 494 12.21 15.40 -20.68
CA ALA A 494 13.18 16.47 -20.79
C ALA A 494 13.88 16.68 -19.45
N VAL A 495 15.21 16.77 -19.50
CA VAL A 495 16.04 17.21 -18.36
C VAL A 495 16.92 18.35 -18.84
N LEU A 496 16.81 19.50 -18.20
CA LEU A 496 17.55 20.72 -18.49
C LEU A 496 18.43 21.09 -17.31
N HIS A 497 19.59 21.68 -17.61
CA HIS A 497 20.55 22.16 -16.62
C HIS A 497 20.98 23.59 -16.96
N PHE A 498 20.91 24.49 -15.99
CA PHE A 498 21.41 25.86 -16.03
C PHE A 498 22.75 25.93 -15.30
N ASP A 499 23.77 26.45 -15.96
CA ASP A 499 25.15 26.52 -15.45
C ASP A 499 25.56 27.91 -14.96
N GLY A 500 24.59 28.81 -14.75
CA GLY A 500 24.81 30.22 -14.41
C GLY A 500 24.83 31.15 -15.62
N GLU A 501 24.99 30.63 -16.82
CA GLU A 501 24.98 31.41 -18.06
C GLU A 501 23.83 31.01 -18.97
N GLU A 502 23.64 29.71 -19.23
CA GLU A 502 22.64 29.22 -20.17
C GLU A 502 22.00 27.90 -19.75
N TRP A 503 20.77 27.68 -20.24
CA TRP A 503 20.09 26.39 -20.12
C TRP A 503 20.53 25.44 -21.23
N THR A 504 20.87 24.21 -20.86
CA THR A 504 21.21 23.13 -21.79
C THR A 504 20.31 21.92 -21.59
N VAL A 505 19.94 21.23 -22.67
CA VAL A 505 19.20 19.96 -22.59
C VAL A 505 20.22 18.83 -22.42
N VAL A 506 20.29 18.26 -21.22
CA VAL A 506 21.27 17.22 -20.88
C VAL A 506 20.76 15.79 -21.12
N GLN A 507 19.44 15.60 -21.11
CA GLN A 507 18.80 14.36 -21.50
C GLN A 507 17.53 14.66 -22.30
N GLY A 508 17.38 13.98 -23.44
CA GLY A 508 16.24 14.18 -24.35
C GLY A 508 15.27 13.00 -24.40
N GLN A 509 14.00 13.33 -24.65
CA GLN A 509 12.95 12.56 -25.34
C GLN A 509 12.94 11.05 -25.16
N LYS A 510 12.67 10.61 -23.92
CA LYS A 510 11.95 9.35 -23.70
C LYS A 510 10.43 9.58 -23.90
N ALA A 511 9.67 8.51 -24.13
CA ALA A 511 8.23 8.59 -24.37
C ALA A 511 7.40 9.10 -23.16
N TYR A 512 8.00 9.18 -21.98
CA TYR A 512 7.34 9.41 -20.69
C TYR A 512 7.71 10.76 -20.11
N ASN A 513 6.76 11.43 -19.49
CA ASN A 513 6.97 12.74 -18.85
C ASN A 513 7.66 12.55 -17.51
N LEU A 514 8.54 13.49 -17.14
CA LEU A 514 9.06 13.64 -15.79
C LEU A 514 8.24 14.71 -15.09
N LEU A 515 7.68 14.38 -13.93
CA LEU A 515 6.72 15.21 -13.21
C LEU A 515 7.39 15.98 -12.07
N ASP A 516 8.37 15.36 -11.43
CA ASP A 516 9.08 15.97 -10.30
C ASP A 516 10.56 15.56 -10.23
N LEU A 517 11.37 16.37 -9.56
CA LEU A 517 12.77 16.10 -9.26
C LEU A 517 13.17 16.64 -7.89
N ASP A 518 14.11 15.95 -7.25
CA ASP A 518 14.74 16.42 -6.02
C ASP A 518 16.24 16.08 -6.00
N PHE A 519 17.02 16.87 -5.25
CA PHE A 519 18.44 16.66 -5.06
C PHE A 519 18.84 16.64 -3.59
N ALA A 520 19.38 15.51 -3.16
CA ALA A 520 20.11 15.37 -1.91
C ALA A 520 21.46 16.14 -1.89
N GLY A 521 21.98 16.49 -3.06
CA GLY A 521 23.19 17.30 -3.22
C GLY A 521 23.66 17.35 -4.68
N PRO A 522 24.74 18.08 -5.02
CA PRO A 522 25.13 18.36 -6.41
C PRO A 522 25.52 17.13 -7.25
N GLY A 523 25.60 15.95 -6.64
CA GLY A 523 25.93 14.71 -7.30
C GLY A 523 24.96 13.56 -7.03
N ASP A 524 23.83 13.80 -6.35
CA ASP A 524 22.79 12.78 -6.14
C ASP A 524 21.42 13.44 -6.30
N GLY A 525 20.74 13.08 -7.38
CA GLY A 525 19.44 13.63 -7.73
C GLY A 525 18.51 12.55 -8.25
N TRP A 526 17.22 12.72 -8.00
CA TRP A 526 16.16 11.82 -8.40
C TRP A 526 15.14 12.57 -9.26
N ALA A 527 14.57 11.89 -10.24
CA ALA A 527 13.46 12.41 -11.01
C ALA A 527 12.46 11.29 -11.28
N VAL A 528 11.18 11.59 -11.14
CA VAL A 528 10.09 10.62 -11.26
C VAL A 528 9.06 11.05 -12.28
N GLY A 529 8.25 10.12 -12.78
CA GLY A 529 7.21 10.48 -13.73
C GLY A 529 6.29 9.35 -14.19
N THR A 530 5.67 9.56 -15.35
CA THR A 530 4.64 8.66 -15.90
C THR A 530 5.16 7.26 -16.19
N GLN A 531 4.30 6.25 -16.12
CA GLN A 531 4.64 4.83 -16.34
C GLN A 531 5.75 4.31 -15.41
N GLY A 532 5.70 4.69 -14.12
CA GLY A 532 6.71 4.30 -13.13
C GLY A 532 8.12 4.76 -13.49
N THR A 533 8.28 5.86 -14.24
CA THR A 533 9.61 6.31 -14.65
C THR A 533 10.38 6.81 -13.43
N ILE A 534 11.56 6.22 -13.16
CA ILE A 534 12.50 6.69 -12.15
C ILE A 534 13.86 6.90 -12.81
N LEU A 535 14.43 8.09 -12.65
CA LEU A 535 15.79 8.43 -13.05
C LEU A 535 16.62 8.82 -11.81
N ARG A 536 17.90 8.44 -11.83
CA ARG A 536 18.88 8.85 -10.83
C ARG A 536 20.12 9.47 -11.47
N TYR A 537 20.54 10.60 -10.94
CA TYR A 537 21.75 11.32 -11.29
C TYR A 537 22.82 11.05 -10.26
N LEU A 538 24.01 10.62 -10.72
CA LEU A 538 25.17 10.38 -9.86
C LEU A 538 26.37 11.23 -10.30
N GLY A 539 26.17 12.55 -10.37
CA GLY A 539 27.23 13.54 -10.64
C GLY A 539 27.80 13.57 -12.06
N ASN A 540 27.21 12.82 -12.99
CA ASN A 540 27.69 12.80 -14.38
C ASN A 540 26.55 12.61 -15.39
N THR A 541 25.74 11.57 -15.25
CA THR A 541 24.62 11.31 -16.16
C THR A 541 23.42 10.81 -15.37
N TRP A 542 22.24 11.15 -15.88
CA TRP A 542 20.98 10.54 -15.47
C TRP A 542 20.90 9.11 -16.01
N THR A 543 20.45 8.19 -15.17
CA THR A 543 20.29 6.77 -15.48
C THR A 543 18.93 6.27 -15.02
N SER A 544 18.35 5.30 -15.74
CA SER A 544 17.08 4.71 -15.34
C SER A 544 17.27 3.78 -14.15
N VAL A 545 16.40 3.88 -13.16
CA VAL A 545 16.27 2.93 -12.06
C VAL A 545 15.05 2.04 -12.33
N ALA A 546 15.11 0.77 -11.92
CA ALA A 546 13.96 -0.12 -12.01
C ALA A 546 12.86 0.34 -11.06
N SER A 547 11.63 0.44 -11.55
CA SER A 547 10.45 0.73 -10.73
C SER A 547 9.68 -0.56 -10.44
N PRO A 548 9.19 -0.77 -9.20
CA PRO A 548 8.34 -1.90 -8.86
C PRO A 548 6.87 -1.71 -9.29
N THR A 549 6.54 -0.58 -9.92
CA THR A 549 5.18 -0.23 -10.37
C THR A 549 5.24 0.50 -11.71
N ASP A 550 4.15 0.46 -12.48
CA ASP A 550 3.92 1.29 -13.66
C ASP A 550 3.01 2.50 -13.37
N ALA A 551 2.56 2.66 -12.12
CA ALA A 551 1.80 3.82 -11.69
C ALA A 551 2.58 5.12 -11.97
N THR A 552 1.85 6.20 -12.28
CA THR A 552 2.47 7.51 -12.43
C THR A 552 3.01 7.96 -11.08
N LEU A 553 4.29 8.31 -11.02
CA LEU A 553 4.93 8.89 -9.85
C LEU A 553 4.93 10.42 -10.01
N ASN A 554 4.29 11.12 -9.08
CA ASN A 554 4.01 12.56 -9.17
C ASN A 554 4.96 13.42 -8.33
N GLY A 555 5.49 12.90 -7.21
CA GLY A 555 6.38 13.64 -6.33
C GLY A 555 7.53 12.78 -5.81
N VAL A 556 8.68 13.39 -5.52
CA VAL A 556 9.89 12.71 -4.99
C VAL A 556 10.65 13.60 -4.00
N VAL A 557 11.20 12.98 -2.95
CA VAL A 557 12.09 13.63 -1.99
C VAL A 557 13.23 12.69 -1.60
N SER A 558 14.43 13.22 -1.37
CA SER A 558 15.66 12.46 -1.21
C SER A 558 16.62 13.06 -0.19
N TRP A 559 17.47 12.20 0.39
CA TRP A 559 18.46 12.58 1.42
C TRP A 559 19.89 12.20 1.04
N PRO A 560 20.90 12.87 1.63
CA PRO A 560 22.33 12.63 1.33
C PRO A 560 22.84 11.20 1.59
N ASP A 561 22.12 10.39 2.36
CA ASP A 561 22.45 8.98 2.61
C ASP A 561 21.94 8.03 1.49
N GLY A 562 21.28 8.59 0.48
CA GLY A 562 20.68 7.87 -0.64
C GLY A 562 19.27 7.35 -0.34
N GLU A 563 18.70 7.72 0.80
CA GLU A 563 17.28 7.51 1.10
C GLU A 563 16.43 8.37 0.15
N ALA A 564 15.33 7.81 -0.36
CA ALA A 564 14.36 8.58 -1.14
C ALA A 564 12.94 8.01 -0.99
N TRP A 565 11.96 8.88 -1.14
CA TRP A 565 10.55 8.52 -1.20
C TRP A 565 9.94 9.09 -2.48
N ALA A 566 9.03 8.34 -3.08
CA ALA A 566 8.21 8.82 -4.18
C ALA A 566 6.73 8.53 -3.92
N VAL A 567 5.87 9.44 -4.37
CA VAL A 567 4.41 9.29 -4.28
C VAL A 567 3.78 9.37 -5.66
N GLY A 568 2.60 8.78 -5.83
CA GLY A 568 1.98 8.70 -7.15
C GLY A 568 0.50 8.38 -7.17
N SER A 569 0.02 8.05 -8.37
CA SER A 569 -1.35 7.65 -8.61
C SER A 569 -1.77 6.45 -7.76
N GLN A 570 -3.08 6.34 -7.50
CA GLN A 570 -3.67 5.24 -6.70
C GLN A 570 -3.04 5.11 -5.29
N GLY A 571 -2.64 6.24 -4.68
CA GLY A 571 -2.02 6.25 -3.36
C GLY A 571 -0.66 5.58 -3.28
N THR A 572 0.04 5.46 -4.41
CA THR A 572 1.35 4.80 -4.48
C THR A 572 2.36 5.51 -3.58
N PHE A 573 3.06 4.75 -2.75
CA PHE A 573 4.28 5.16 -2.06
C PHE A 573 5.42 4.19 -2.41
N LEU A 574 6.55 4.73 -2.85
CA LEU A 574 7.79 3.99 -3.02
C LEU A 574 8.81 4.47 -2.00
N TYR A 575 9.53 3.53 -1.41
CA TYR A 575 10.64 3.79 -0.50
C TYR A 575 11.93 3.21 -1.05
N HIS A 576 12.97 4.03 -1.16
CA HIS A 576 14.33 3.62 -1.44
C HIS A 576 15.17 3.80 -0.17
N PRO A 577 15.68 2.71 0.44
CA PRO A 577 16.41 2.79 1.70
C PRO A 577 17.79 3.45 1.53
N PRO A 578 18.37 4.01 2.62
CA PRO A 578 19.70 4.58 2.58
C PRO A 578 20.78 3.52 2.29
N THR A 579 21.86 3.95 1.63
CA THR A 579 23.00 3.08 1.30
C THR A 579 23.79 2.61 2.53
N VAL A 580 23.60 3.27 3.67
CA VAL A 580 24.15 2.88 4.97
C VAL A 580 23.05 2.98 6.05
N PRO A 581 22.77 1.92 6.83
CA PRO A 581 21.77 1.98 7.89
C PRO A 581 22.10 3.03 8.95
N ARG A 582 21.12 3.88 9.33
CA ARG A 582 21.25 4.97 10.31
C ARG A 582 21.65 4.54 11.73
N TYR A 583 21.78 3.24 12.02
CA TYR A 583 22.26 2.71 13.30
C TYR A 583 23.72 3.07 13.64
N VAL A 584 24.49 3.69 12.73
CA VAL A 584 25.90 4.05 12.97
C VAL A 584 26.12 5.53 13.35
N TYR A 585 25.20 6.46 13.07
CA TYR A 585 25.46 7.90 13.27
C TYR A 585 25.13 8.46 14.68
N LEU A 586 24.25 7.81 15.45
CA LEU A 586 23.89 8.27 16.80
C LEU A 586 24.97 8.01 17.88
N SER A 587 26.07 7.32 17.54
CA SER A 587 27.15 7.00 18.49
C SER A 587 28.37 7.94 18.43
N LEU A 588 28.41 8.92 17.51
CA LEU A 588 29.58 9.79 17.32
C LEU A 588 29.34 11.30 17.55
N ILE A 589 28.12 11.73 17.92
CA ILE A 589 27.82 13.14 18.29
C ILE A 589 27.54 13.31 19.79
N ARG A 590 27.97 12.35 20.62
CA ARG A 590 28.13 12.56 22.08
C ARG A 590 29.55 12.23 22.53
N ARG A 591 30.48 13.15 22.22
CA ARG A 591 31.61 13.50 23.11
C ARG A 591 31.93 14.98 23.00
#